data_AF-A0A1X0NIP2-F1
#
_entry.id   AF-A0A1X0NIP2-F1
#
_cell.length_a   1.000
_cell.length_b   1.000
_cell.length_c   1.000
_cell.angle_alpha   90.00
_cell.angle_beta   90.00
_cell.angle_gamma   90.00
#
_symmetry.space_group_name_H-M   'P 1'
#
loop_
_entity.id
_entity.type
_entity.pdbx_description
1 polymer ?
#
loop_
_entity_poly.entity_id
_entity_poly.type
_entity_poly.pdbx_seq_one_letter_code
_entity_poly.pdbx_strand_id
1 'polypeptide(L)'
;MTTMFVQLRRVVYLLVLLQCCVYVACKEGEDRNVDVDEFLKNYNPNDREMERAAEKVQLYTNAADRMLGEGRTTLLVWKKKVDSCNDTRLSVKKATDAVVGLANEMKLYTDPAGKGEKRGYVLKSGVKGEALLLLVDKIKKVLGGKDDAPNETEKSIDYANVAGKACLTSLMNMEDVLNNLNSSRGGLLSFGEEDVRKNQTLAVLLERSKNVHEELIQLQNDTNKERLRAAQAVSDAREQIKAWNGAMTELKLMGAVGEARGDQLNGLGGSREKIVEGLKTIKESSTDRLEKFKDFRMEDNKKNRKGDAVKEINATVIEANTTEMGRIAEQRRKEEEDRVRRAEEEARRGAEEKARKAQEEARRVAQEERQKQAAAEAQRAKEEQERRKREEQAKREKEEQAKKEREEKAKRDAEEESKRIAEEKAKNAAKKKKDGAVTPFLMHGPLFLLLMCVLGCTLVC
;
A
#
# COMPACT_ATOMS: atom_id res chain seq x y z
N MET A 1 19.88 -4.51 -46.20
CA MET A 1 18.51 -5.08 -46.19
C MET A 1 18.39 -6.43 -45.46
N THR A 2 19.47 -7.19 -45.26
CA THR A 2 19.43 -8.50 -44.58
C THR A 2 19.32 -8.43 -43.05
N THR A 3 19.69 -7.32 -42.41
CA THR A 3 19.63 -7.17 -40.94
C THR A 3 18.22 -6.93 -40.37
N MET A 4 17.32 -6.30 -41.13
CA MET A 4 15.91 -6.13 -40.71
C MET A 4 15.13 -7.44 -40.73
N PHE A 5 15.50 -8.39 -41.60
CA PHE A 5 14.84 -9.69 -41.70
C PHE A 5 15.11 -10.58 -40.47
N VAL A 6 16.26 -10.41 -39.82
CA VAL A 6 16.64 -11.17 -38.62
C VAL A 6 15.87 -10.68 -37.38
N GLN A 7 15.59 -9.37 -37.29
CA GLN A 7 14.81 -8.82 -36.19
C GLN A 7 13.33 -9.23 -36.25
N LEU A 8 12.73 -9.24 -37.46
CA LEU A 8 11.36 -9.72 -37.65
C LEU A 8 11.18 -11.20 -37.28
N ARG A 9 12.14 -12.07 -37.63
CA ARG A 9 12.07 -13.49 -37.27
C ARG A 9 12.07 -13.72 -35.76
N ARG A 10 12.87 -12.96 -34.99
CA ARG A 10 12.92 -13.12 -33.52
C ARG A 10 11.60 -12.75 -32.83
N VAL A 11 10.87 -11.76 -33.33
CA VAL A 11 9.56 -11.37 -32.76
C VAL A 11 8.51 -12.43 -33.04
N VAL A 12 8.52 -13.05 -34.23
CA VAL A 12 7.57 -14.13 -34.57
C VAL A 12 7.80 -15.36 -33.68
N TYR A 13 9.05 -15.76 -33.41
CA TYR A 13 9.33 -16.88 -32.52
C TYR A 13 8.85 -16.63 -31.08
N LEU A 14 8.98 -15.41 -30.57
CA LEU A 14 8.48 -15.05 -29.24
C LEU A 14 6.96 -15.10 -29.16
N LEU A 15 6.25 -14.64 -30.20
CA LEU A 15 4.79 -14.70 -30.24
C LEU A 15 4.26 -16.14 -30.30
N VAL A 16 4.91 -17.01 -31.08
CA VAL A 16 4.55 -18.44 -31.15
C VAL A 16 4.81 -19.14 -29.82
N LEU A 17 5.93 -18.85 -29.15
CA LEU A 17 6.22 -19.39 -27.81
C LEU A 17 5.20 -18.91 -26.76
N LEU A 18 4.82 -17.64 -26.78
CA LEU A 18 3.78 -17.10 -25.89
C LEU A 18 2.43 -17.78 -26.15
N GLN A 19 2.06 -18.00 -27.41
CA GLN A 19 0.82 -18.66 -27.77
C GLN A 19 0.82 -20.15 -27.37
N CYS A 20 1.96 -20.84 -27.46
CA CYS A 20 2.14 -22.20 -26.93
C CYS A 20 2.06 -22.25 -25.40
N CYS A 21 2.68 -21.31 -24.69
CA CYS A 21 2.63 -21.27 -23.21
C CYS A 21 1.19 -21.03 -22.70
N VAL A 22 0.41 -20.18 -23.37
CA VAL A 22 -1.01 -19.96 -23.04
C VAL A 22 -1.81 -21.25 -23.28
N TYR A 23 -1.57 -21.97 -24.38
CA TYR A 23 -2.29 -23.21 -24.69
C TYR A 23 -1.97 -24.36 -23.71
N VAL A 24 -0.73 -24.45 -23.24
CA VAL A 24 -0.30 -25.47 -22.26
C VAL A 24 -0.88 -25.15 -20.88
N ALA A 25 -0.87 -23.88 -20.46
CA ALA A 25 -1.47 -23.46 -19.19
C ALA A 25 -3.00 -23.64 -19.15
N CYS A 26 -3.69 -23.53 -20.29
CA CYS A 26 -5.13 -23.80 -20.37
C CYS A 26 -5.50 -25.29 -20.30
N LYS A 27 -4.57 -26.21 -20.61
CA LYS A 27 -4.86 -27.65 -20.71
C LYS A 27 -4.67 -28.43 -19.41
N GLU A 28 -3.85 -27.94 -18.48
CA GLU A 28 -3.66 -28.57 -17.15
C GLU A 28 -4.87 -28.39 -16.20
N GLY A 29 -5.92 -27.70 -16.63
CA GLY A 29 -7.17 -27.53 -15.87
C GLY A 29 -8.27 -28.57 -16.13
N GLU A 30 -8.13 -29.45 -17.14
CA GLU A 30 -9.25 -30.26 -17.65
C GLU A 30 -9.38 -31.67 -17.06
N ASP A 31 -8.36 -32.24 -16.41
CA ASP A 31 -8.36 -33.67 -16.04
C ASP A 31 -8.69 -33.99 -14.57
N ARG A 32 -9.14 -33.01 -13.76
CA ARG A 32 -9.73 -33.31 -12.45
C ARG A 32 -11.23 -33.46 -12.59
N ASN A 33 -11.67 -34.63 -13.00
CA ASN A 33 -13.05 -35.08 -12.86
C ASN A 33 -13.35 -35.34 -11.37
N VAL A 34 -13.38 -34.26 -10.59
CA VAL A 34 -14.01 -34.22 -9.27
C VAL A 34 -15.50 -34.37 -9.53
N ASP A 35 -16.18 -35.22 -8.77
CA ASP A 35 -17.62 -35.43 -8.88
C ASP A 35 -18.38 -34.11 -8.63
N VAL A 36 -18.58 -33.35 -9.71
CA VAL A 36 -19.13 -31.98 -9.70
C VAL A 36 -20.56 -31.99 -9.15
N ASP A 37 -21.26 -33.11 -9.31
CA ASP A 37 -22.64 -33.28 -8.86
C ASP A 37 -22.78 -33.49 -7.35
N GLU A 38 -21.74 -33.97 -6.66
CA GLU A 38 -21.72 -34.07 -5.19
C GLU A 38 -21.27 -32.75 -4.54
N PHE A 39 -20.36 -32.01 -5.19
CA PHE A 39 -19.93 -30.69 -4.73
C PHE A 39 -21.02 -29.62 -4.92
N LEU A 40 -21.82 -29.71 -5.99
CA LEU A 40 -22.94 -28.78 -6.26
C LEU A 40 -24.16 -28.99 -5.34
N LYS A 41 -24.32 -30.15 -4.70
CA LYS A 41 -25.48 -30.46 -3.83
C LYS A 41 -25.42 -29.79 -2.45
N ASN A 42 -24.23 -29.39 -1.99
CA ASN A 42 -24.04 -28.67 -0.72
C ASN A 42 -23.73 -27.17 -0.92
N TYR A 43 -23.69 -26.69 -2.16
CA TYR A 43 -23.37 -25.31 -2.48
C TYR A 43 -24.62 -24.44 -2.45
N ASN A 44 -24.63 -23.37 -1.64
CA ASN A 44 -25.75 -22.44 -1.63
C ASN A 44 -25.73 -21.65 -2.96
N PRO A 45 -26.80 -21.64 -3.77
CA PRO A 45 -26.85 -20.86 -5.01
C PRO A 45 -26.50 -19.38 -4.80
N ASN A 46 -26.80 -18.86 -3.61
CA ASN A 46 -26.46 -17.49 -3.21
C ASN A 46 -24.95 -17.25 -3.13
N ASP A 47 -24.15 -18.25 -2.79
CA ASP A 47 -22.68 -18.13 -2.70
C ASP A 47 -22.08 -17.90 -4.08
N ARG A 48 -22.60 -18.58 -5.11
CA ARG A 48 -22.15 -18.42 -6.50
C ARG A 48 -22.47 -17.04 -7.07
N GLU A 49 -23.64 -16.48 -6.73
CA GLU A 49 -23.99 -15.13 -7.15
C GLU A 49 -23.17 -14.07 -6.43
N MET A 50 -22.90 -14.28 -5.13
CA MET A 50 -22.01 -13.43 -4.33
C MET A 50 -20.57 -13.46 -4.86
N GLU A 51 -20.04 -14.64 -5.22
CA GLU A 51 -18.73 -14.79 -5.86
C GLU A 51 -18.65 -14.00 -7.18
N ARG A 52 -19.65 -14.14 -8.06
CA ARG A 52 -19.72 -13.37 -9.31
C ARG A 52 -19.78 -11.86 -9.06
N ALA A 53 -20.49 -11.42 -8.01
CA ALA A 53 -20.52 -10.01 -7.62
C ALA A 53 -19.15 -9.54 -7.12
N ALA A 54 -18.46 -10.35 -6.31
CA ALA A 54 -17.11 -10.09 -5.84
C ALA A 54 -16.10 -10.02 -6.99
N GLU A 55 -16.16 -10.93 -7.96
CA GLU A 55 -15.33 -10.91 -9.16
C GLU A 55 -15.51 -9.61 -9.96
N LYS A 56 -16.75 -9.12 -10.11
CA LYS A 56 -17.02 -7.83 -10.75
C LYS A 56 -16.42 -6.66 -9.98
N VAL A 57 -16.58 -6.62 -8.65
CA VAL A 57 -15.96 -5.58 -7.81
C VAL A 57 -14.44 -5.62 -7.96
N GLN A 58 -13.84 -6.81 -7.95
CA GLN A 58 -12.40 -6.99 -8.12
C GLN A 58 -11.91 -6.53 -9.50
N LEU A 59 -12.64 -6.87 -10.56
CA LEU A 59 -12.36 -6.42 -11.93
C LEU A 59 -12.36 -4.89 -12.02
N TYR A 60 -13.43 -4.24 -11.57
CA TYR A 60 -13.54 -2.78 -11.65
C TYR A 60 -12.61 -2.05 -10.67
N THR A 61 -12.28 -2.64 -9.53
CA THR A 61 -11.25 -2.10 -8.61
C THR A 61 -9.89 -2.11 -9.30
N ASN A 62 -9.55 -3.19 -10.01
CA ASN A 62 -8.30 -3.25 -10.78
C ASN A 62 -8.26 -2.27 -11.95
N ALA A 63 -9.39 -2.08 -12.65
CA ALA A 63 -9.52 -1.06 -13.69
C ALA A 63 -9.38 0.36 -13.12
N ALA A 64 -9.98 0.61 -11.95
CA ALA A 64 -9.94 1.89 -11.26
C ALA A 64 -8.53 2.26 -10.82
N ASP A 65 -7.76 1.32 -10.27
CA ASP A 65 -6.34 1.51 -9.95
C ASP A 65 -5.49 1.86 -11.17
N ARG A 66 -5.76 1.23 -12.32
CA ARG A 66 -5.08 1.55 -13.57
C ARG A 66 -5.40 2.98 -14.01
N MET A 67 -6.68 3.37 -13.99
CA MET A 67 -7.12 4.73 -14.33
C MET A 67 -6.54 5.77 -13.37
N LEU A 68 -6.37 5.41 -12.10
CA LEU A 68 -5.75 6.25 -11.09
C LEU A 68 -4.26 6.52 -11.42
N GLY A 69 -3.50 5.48 -11.80
CA GLY A 69 -2.11 5.63 -12.25
C GLY A 69 -1.99 6.48 -13.53
N GLU A 70 -2.82 6.20 -14.54
CA GLU A 70 -2.85 6.94 -15.82
C GLU A 70 -3.26 8.41 -15.60
N GLY A 71 -4.28 8.66 -14.79
CA GLY A 71 -4.78 10.00 -14.49
C GLY A 71 -3.80 10.83 -13.64
N ARG A 72 -3.14 10.24 -12.63
CA ARG A 72 -2.10 10.93 -11.84
C ARG A 72 -0.94 11.38 -12.71
N THR A 73 -0.49 10.50 -13.59
CA THR A 73 0.61 10.77 -14.50
C THR A 73 0.26 11.89 -15.49
N THR A 74 -0.88 11.79 -16.16
CA THR A 74 -1.31 12.82 -17.12
C THR A 74 -1.54 14.16 -16.46
N LEU A 75 -2.08 14.19 -15.23
CA LEU A 75 -2.21 15.40 -14.43
C LEU A 75 -0.85 16.01 -14.06
N LEU A 76 0.13 15.20 -13.67
CA LEU A 76 1.48 15.68 -13.36
C LEU A 76 2.15 16.31 -14.59
N VAL A 77 2.07 15.65 -15.74
CA VAL A 77 2.58 16.19 -17.01
C VAL A 77 1.88 17.50 -17.35
N TRP A 78 0.56 17.57 -17.16
CA TRP A 78 -0.20 18.79 -17.40
C TRP A 78 0.24 19.95 -16.49
N LYS A 79 0.33 19.72 -15.17
CA LYS A 79 0.84 20.70 -14.19
C LYS A 79 2.19 21.28 -14.62
N LYS A 80 3.15 20.42 -14.96
CA LYS A 80 4.48 20.84 -15.43
C LYS A 80 4.43 21.74 -16.67
N LYS A 81 3.52 21.46 -17.61
CA LYS A 81 3.38 22.29 -18.82
C LYS A 81 2.63 23.59 -18.56
N VAL A 82 1.69 23.61 -17.61
CA VAL A 82 1.05 24.86 -17.13
C VAL A 82 2.07 25.74 -16.41
N ASP A 83 2.91 25.15 -15.55
CA ASP A 83 4.01 25.85 -14.88
C ASP A 83 4.99 26.45 -15.90
N SER A 84 5.45 25.64 -16.86
CA SER A 84 6.32 26.11 -17.94
C SER A 84 5.68 27.23 -18.77
N CYS A 85 4.36 27.18 -19.01
CA CYS A 85 3.64 28.26 -19.69
C CYS A 85 3.62 29.55 -18.86
N ASN A 86 3.43 29.46 -17.54
CA ASN A 86 3.50 30.60 -16.63
C ASN A 86 4.90 31.20 -16.55
N ASP A 87 5.93 30.38 -16.47
CA ASP A 87 7.32 30.83 -16.42
C ASP A 87 7.72 31.54 -17.72
N THR A 88 7.36 30.95 -18.87
CA THR A 88 7.56 31.55 -20.19
C THR A 88 6.85 32.91 -20.26
N ARG A 89 5.59 32.97 -19.85
CA ARG A 89 4.81 34.22 -19.78
C ARG A 89 5.52 35.28 -18.95
N LEU A 90 5.97 34.95 -17.73
CA LEU A 90 6.66 35.88 -16.84
C LEU A 90 7.97 36.39 -17.44
N SER A 91 8.76 35.50 -18.07
CA SER A 91 9.99 35.87 -18.77
C SER A 91 9.71 36.86 -19.90
N VAL A 92 8.71 36.55 -20.73
CA VAL A 92 8.31 37.38 -21.87
C VAL A 92 7.67 38.70 -21.42
N LYS A 93 7.13 38.77 -20.19
CA LYS A 93 6.34 39.92 -19.73
C LYS A 93 7.19 41.17 -19.67
N LYS A 94 8.43 41.04 -19.20
CA LYS A 94 9.39 42.14 -19.17
C LYS A 94 9.69 42.70 -20.56
N ALA A 95 9.85 41.82 -21.55
CA ALA A 95 10.07 42.23 -22.94
C ALA A 95 8.84 42.91 -23.53
N THR A 96 7.65 42.35 -23.29
CA THR A 96 6.38 42.97 -23.71
C THR A 96 6.16 44.33 -23.07
N ASP A 97 6.33 44.46 -21.76
CA ASP A 97 6.15 45.71 -21.02
C ASP A 97 7.14 46.78 -21.50
N ALA A 98 8.38 46.40 -21.83
CA ALA A 98 9.36 47.32 -22.42
C ALA A 98 8.91 47.85 -23.79
N VAL A 99 8.43 46.97 -24.68
CA VAL A 99 7.94 47.38 -26.01
C VAL A 99 6.67 48.23 -25.90
N VAL A 100 5.74 47.86 -25.02
CA VAL A 100 4.51 48.63 -24.75
C VAL A 100 4.84 50.00 -24.18
N GLY A 101 5.73 50.08 -23.20
CA GLY A 101 6.18 51.35 -22.60
C GLY A 101 6.79 52.27 -23.65
N LEU A 102 7.66 51.73 -24.51
CA LEU A 102 8.28 52.48 -25.60
C LEU A 102 7.27 52.95 -26.65
N ALA A 103 6.29 52.12 -27.02
CA ALA A 103 5.22 52.53 -27.92
C ALA A 103 4.39 53.67 -27.33
N ASN A 104 4.13 53.65 -26.02
CA ASN A 104 3.44 54.73 -25.31
C ASN A 104 4.28 56.01 -25.19
N GLU A 105 5.58 55.90 -24.90
CA GLU A 105 6.52 57.03 -24.92
C GLU A 105 6.53 57.69 -26.31
N MET A 106 6.50 56.90 -27.39
CA MET A 106 6.50 57.42 -28.76
C MET A 106 5.21 58.19 -29.11
N LYS A 107 4.06 57.80 -28.54
CA LYS A 107 2.79 58.56 -28.65
C LYS A 107 2.86 59.97 -28.05
N LEU A 108 3.83 60.25 -27.20
CA LEU A 108 4.05 61.61 -26.71
C LEU A 108 4.60 62.53 -27.82
N TYR A 109 5.28 61.98 -28.81
CA TYR A 109 5.91 62.72 -29.91
C TYR A 109 5.10 62.68 -31.21
N THR A 110 4.16 61.76 -31.33
CA THR A 110 3.36 61.57 -32.55
C THR A 110 1.87 61.71 -32.29
N ASP A 111 1.15 62.34 -33.21
CA ASP A 111 -0.32 62.30 -33.28
C ASP A 111 -0.77 61.28 -34.34
N PRO A 112 -1.88 60.54 -34.09
CA PRO A 112 -2.48 59.72 -35.12
C PRO A 112 -2.98 60.60 -36.28
N ALA A 113 -2.72 60.18 -37.51
CA ALA A 113 -3.17 60.86 -38.73
C ALA A 113 -3.88 59.89 -39.68
N GLY A 114 -4.89 60.38 -40.39
CA GLY A 114 -5.69 59.57 -41.33
C GLY A 114 -6.78 58.73 -40.65
N LYS A 115 -7.58 58.05 -41.48
CA LYS A 115 -8.68 57.15 -41.08
C LYS A 115 -8.55 55.81 -41.78
N GLY A 116 -9.05 54.74 -41.16
CA GLY A 116 -9.11 53.39 -41.75
C GLY A 116 -7.73 52.80 -42.02
N GLU A 117 -7.58 52.14 -43.17
CA GLU A 117 -6.33 51.50 -43.61
C GLU A 117 -5.18 52.49 -43.87
N LYS A 118 -5.49 53.77 -44.09
CA LYS A 118 -4.50 54.85 -44.23
C LYS A 118 -4.13 55.50 -42.88
N ARG A 119 -4.44 54.84 -41.75
CA ARG A 119 -4.01 55.31 -40.43
C ARG A 119 -2.49 55.27 -40.36
N GLY A 120 -1.90 56.43 -40.12
CA GLY A 120 -0.48 56.61 -39.85
C GLY A 120 -0.28 57.56 -38.67
N TYR A 121 0.92 58.09 -38.55
CA TYR A 121 1.28 59.04 -37.51
C TYR A 121 1.89 60.30 -38.13
N VAL A 122 1.87 61.40 -37.37
CA VAL A 122 2.57 62.65 -37.67
C VAL A 122 3.32 63.10 -36.44
N LEU A 123 4.43 63.80 -36.60
CA LEU A 123 5.09 64.40 -35.44
C LEU A 123 4.30 65.59 -34.92
N LYS A 124 4.23 65.69 -33.60
CA LYS A 124 3.69 66.88 -32.92
C LYS A 124 4.58 68.08 -33.20
N SER A 125 3.98 69.27 -33.27
CA SER A 125 4.72 70.52 -33.35
C SER A 125 5.56 70.72 -32.08
N GLY A 126 6.77 71.29 -32.23
CA GLY A 126 7.64 71.63 -31.11
C GLY A 126 8.41 70.47 -30.48
N VAL A 127 8.40 69.27 -31.08
CA VAL A 127 9.21 68.14 -30.63
C VAL A 127 10.71 68.46 -30.78
N LYS A 128 11.47 68.32 -29.69
CA LYS A 128 12.94 68.46 -29.70
C LYS A 128 13.58 67.22 -30.35
N GLY A 129 14.42 67.42 -31.36
CA GLY A 129 15.08 66.33 -32.09
C GLY A 129 15.94 65.42 -31.21
N GLU A 130 16.69 65.98 -30.27
CA GLU A 130 17.54 65.21 -29.34
C GLU A 130 16.74 64.23 -28.48
N ALA A 131 15.60 64.64 -27.95
CA ALA A 131 14.74 63.78 -27.13
C ALA A 131 14.14 62.63 -27.96
N LEU A 132 13.72 62.93 -29.20
CA LEU A 132 13.21 61.92 -30.12
C LEU A 132 14.31 60.93 -30.53
N LEU A 133 15.53 61.41 -30.78
CA LEU A 133 16.67 60.57 -31.13
C LEU A 133 17.00 59.58 -30.00
N LEU A 134 17.04 60.05 -28.75
CA LEU A 134 17.27 59.19 -27.58
C LEU A 134 16.20 58.08 -27.46
N LEU A 135 14.92 58.42 -27.70
CA LEU A 135 13.84 57.44 -27.69
C LEU A 135 14.00 56.42 -28.83
N VAL A 136 14.31 56.89 -30.03
CA VAL A 136 14.56 56.03 -31.20
C VAL A 136 15.69 55.04 -30.93
N ASP A 137 16.80 55.49 -30.33
CA ASP A 137 17.92 54.62 -29.98
C ASP A 137 17.54 53.60 -28.90
N LYS A 138 16.74 54.00 -27.91
CA LYS A 138 16.18 53.09 -26.89
C LYS A 138 15.30 52.01 -27.52
N ILE A 139 14.44 52.38 -28.49
CA ILE A 139 13.61 51.43 -29.23
C ILE A 139 14.48 50.49 -30.05
N LYS A 140 15.45 50.99 -30.81
CA LYS A 140 16.41 50.18 -31.57
C LYS A 140 17.10 49.14 -30.69
N LYS A 141 17.55 49.54 -29.50
CA LYS A 141 18.21 48.63 -28.56
C LYS A 141 17.28 47.49 -28.11
N VAL A 142 16.02 47.79 -27.79
CA VAL A 142 15.03 46.77 -27.40
C VAL A 142 14.68 45.86 -28.58
N LEU A 143 14.49 46.42 -29.78
CA LEU A 143 14.20 45.66 -30.99
C LEU A 143 15.42 44.91 -31.57
N GLY A 144 16.64 45.22 -31.12
CA GLY A 144 17.85 44.51 -31.52
C GLY A 144 18.10 43.19 -30.76
N GLY A 145 17.37 42.92 -29.67
CA GLY A 145 17.50 41.68 -28.91
C GLY A 145 16.96 40.47 -29.67
N LYS A 146 17.51 39.26 -29.45
CA LYS A 146 17.06 38.01 -30.11
C LYS A 146 15.71 37.45 -29.60
N ASP A 147 14.90 38.28 -28.94
CA ASP A 147 13.67 37.80 -28.30
C ASP A 147 12.57 37.47 -29.34
N ASP A 148 12.45 36.17 -29.63
CA ASP A 148 11.28 35.52 -30.26
C ASP A 148 10.20 35.19 -29.20
N ALA A 149 10.12 36.02 -28.17
CA ALA A 149 9.33 35.80 -26.96
C ALA A 149 7.84 35.44 -27.22
N PRO A 150 7.14 36.02 -28.21
CA PRO A 150 5.78 35.61 -28.57
C PRO A 150 5.68 34.19 -29.15
N ASN A 151 6.69 33.74 -29.90
CA ASN A 151 6.72 32.40 -30.48
C ASN A 151 6.88 31.34 -29.38
N GLU A 152 7.77 31.59 -28.42
CA GLU A 152 7.97 30.72 -27.27
C GLU A 152 6.71 30.63 -26.40
N THR A 153 6.04 31.77 -26.18
CA THR A 153 4.77 31.82 -25.43
C THR A 153 3.65 31.06 -26.14
N GLU A 154 3.49 31.24 -27.46
CA GLU A 154 2.47 30.51 -28.22
C GLU A 154 2.80 29.00 -28.28
N LYS A 155 4.08 28.62 -28.33
CA LYS A 155 4.52 27.22 -28.19
C LYS A 155 4.15 26.68 -26.82
N SER A 156 4.46 27.36 -25.71
CA SER A 156 4.11 26.87 -24.37
C SER A 156 2.59 26.72 -24.18
N ILE A 157 1.79 27.62 -24.76
CA ILE A 157 0.32 27.50 -24.81
C ILE A 157 -0.11 26.22 -25.54
N ASP A 158 0.47 25.92 -26.70
CA ASP A 158 0.14 24.69 -27.46
C ASP A 158 0.44 23.43 -26.62
N TYR A 159 1.59 23.39 -25.93
CA TYR A 159 1.96 22.27 -25.05
C TYR A 159 1.02 22.11 -23.85
N ALA A 160 0.67 23.20 -23.16
CA ALA A 160 -0.25 23.17 -22.03
C ALA A 160 -1.65 22.68 -22.46
N ASN A 161 -2.13 23.10 -23.65
CA ASN A 161 -3.41 22.65 -24.19
C ASN A 161 -3.40 21.17 -24.60
N VAL A 162 -2.31 20.70 -25.23
CA VAL A 162 -2.19 19.29 -25.62
C VAL A 162 -2.12 18.39 -24.38
N ALA A 163 -1.33 18.76 -23.36
CA ALA A 163 -1.28 18.03 -22.10
C ALA A 163 -2.64 18.01 -21.39
N GLY A 164 -3.35 19.15 -21.38
CA GLY A 164 -4.70 19.22 -20.83
C GLY A 164 -5.69 18.32 -21.54
N LYS A 165 -5.64 18.23 -22.87
CA LYS A 165 -6.49 17.29 -23.63
C LYS A 165 -6.20 15.83 -23.25
N ALA A 166 -4.93 15.43 -23.17
CA ALA A 166 -4.57 14.07 -22.77
C ALA A 166 -5.08 13.72 -21.36
N CYS A 167 -4.97 14.66 -20.41
CA CYS A 167 -5.50 14.50 -19.06
C CYS A 167 -7.03 14.40 -19.04
N LEU A 168 -7.74 15.24 -19.82
CA LEU A 168 -9.20 15.21 -19.89
C LEU A 168 -9.74 13.95 -20.56
N THR A 169 -9.04 13.40 -21.56
CA THR A 169 -9.40 12.09 -22.13
C THR A 169 -9.27 10.98 -21.08
N SER A 170 -8.24 11.02 -20.23
CA SER A 170 -8.07 10.07 -19.13
C SER A 170 -9.19 10.21 -18.08
N LEU A 171 -9.63 11.44 -17.81
CA LEU A 171 -10.75 11.74 -16.90
C LEU A 171 -12.08 11.18 -17.42
N MET A 172 -12.35 11.29 -18.72
CA MET A 172 -13.57 10.72 -19.31
C MET A 172 -13.62 9.19 -19.16
N ASN A 173 -12.49 8.51 -19.43
CA ASN A 173 -12.40 7.06 -19.26
C ASN A 173 -12.56 6.63 -17.80
N MET A 174 -12.16 7.49 -16.86
CA MET A 174 -12.29 7.24 -15.42
C MET A 174 -13.74 7.28 -14.94
N GLU A 175 -14.58 8.14 -15.51
CA GLU A 175 -16.00 8.26 -15.13
C GLU A 175 -16.76 6.95 -15.39
N ASP A 176 -16.53 6.31 -16.54
CA ASP A 176 -17.10 5.01 -16.86
C ASP A 176 -16.68 3.92 -15.86
N VAL A 177 -15.40 3.93 -15.47
CA VAL A 177 -14.88 2.97 -14.48
C VAL A 177 -15.46 3.22 -13.09
N LEU A 178 -15.61 4.48 -12.69
CA LEU A 178 -16.24 4.86 -11.41
C LEU A 178 -17.69 4.40 -11.33
N ASN A 179 -18.46 4.61 -12.39
CA ASN A 179 -19.87 4.21 -12.47
C ASN A 179 -20.01 2.68 -12.37
N ASN A 180 -19.18 1.95 -13.10
CA ASN A 180 -19.18 0.48 -13.04
C ASN A 180 -18.71 -0.06 -11.68
N LEU A 181 -17.69 0.57 -11.08
CA LEU A 181 -17.22 0.22 -9.74
C LEU A 181 -18.33 0.42 -8.71
N ASN A 182 -19.02 1.56 -8.73
CA ASN A 182 -20.14 1.83 -7.83
C ASN A 182 -21.30 0.86 -8.02
N SER A 183 -21.68 0.58 -9.28
CA SER A 183 -22.72 -0.41 -9.59
C SER A 183 -22.36 -1.79 -9.07
N SER A 184 -21.12 -2.24 -9.28
CA SER A 184 -20.65 -3.55 -8.80
C SER A 184 -20.61 -3.64 -7.27
N ARG A 185 -20.20 -2.57 -6.58
CA ARG A 185 -20.23 -2.49 -5.11
C ARG A 185 -21.65 -2.57 -4.58
N GLY A 186 -22.59 -1.85 -5.20
CA GLY A 186 -24.01 -1.93 -4.86
C GLY A 186 -24.58 -3.34 -5.02
N GLY A 187 -24.21 -4.03 -6.10
CA GLY A 187 -24.60 -5.43 -6.34
C GLY A 187 -23.98 -6.43 -5.36
N LEU A 188 -22.79 -6.17 -4.83
CA LEU A 188 -22.21 -7.00 -3.76
C LEU A 188 -22.89 -6.72 -2.40
N LEU A 189 -23.20 -5.46 -2.12
CA LEU A 189 -23.84 -5.06 -0.87
C LEU A 189 -25.32 -5.48 -0.79
N SER A 190 -25.98 -5.80 -1.92
CA SER A 190 -27.36 -6.29 -1.91
C SER A 190 -27.52 -7.68 -1.29
N PHE A 191 -26.44 -8.43 -1.08
CA PHE A 191 -26.45 -9.70 -0.34
C PHE A 191 -26.49 -9.52 1.18
N GLY A 192 -26.48 -8.27 1.68
CA GLY A 192 -26.49 -7.94 3.10
C GLY A 192 -25.10 -7.55 3.59
N GLU A 193 -24.99 -6.33 4.14
CA GLU A 193 -23.71 -5.79 4.60
C GLU A 193 -23.08 -6.65 5.72
N GLU A 194 -23.90 -7.25 6.58
CA GLU A 194 -23.42 -8.11 7.66
C GLU A 194 -22.77 -9.40 7.14
N ASP A 195 -23.36 -10.03 6.13
CA ASP A 195 -22.85 -11.28 5.57
C ASP A 195 -21.58 -11.05 4.75
N VAL A 196 -21.51 -9.92 4.04
CA VAL A 196 -20.27 -9.49 3.38
C VAL A 196 -19.17 -9.16 4.39
N ARG A 197 -19.50 -8.56 5.55
CA ARG A 197 -18.53 -8.28 6.62
C ARG A 197 -18.05 -9.54 7.35
N LYS A 198 -18.89 -10.58 7.48
CA LYS A 198 -18.50 -11.88 8.05
C LYS A 198 -17.46 -12.58 7.17
N ASN A 199 -17.49 -12.35 5.87
CA ASN A 199 -16.45 -12.83 4.95
C ASN A 199 -15.28 -11.83 4.89
N GLN A 200 -14.19 -12.16 5.58
CA GLN A 200 -13.00 -11.30 5.67
C GLN A 200 -12.44 -10.90 4.29
N THR A 201 -12.45 -11.80 3.30
CA THR A 201 -11.96 -11.52 1.95
C THR A 201 -12.81 -10.47 1.25
N LEU A 202 -14.14 -10.58 1.37
CA LEU A 202 -15.06 -9.61 0.76
C LEU A 202 -15.01 -8.26 1.47
N ALA A 203 -14.86 -8.24 2.79
CA ALA A 203 -14.67 -7.01 3.56
C ALA A 203 -13.41 -6.24 3.11
N VAL A 204 -12.29 -6.93 2.93
CA VAL A 204 -11.04 -6.33 2.41
C VAL A 204 -11.23 -5.79 0.99
N LEU A 205 -11.91 -6.55 0.13
CA LEU A 205 -12.20 -6.11 -1.25
C LEU A 205 -13.06 -4.84 -1.27
N LEU A 206 -14.12 -4.79 -0.45
CA LEU A 206 -14.97 -3.61 -0.35
C LEU A 206 -14.20 -2.39 0.15
N GLU A 207 -13.38 -2.54 1.18
CA GLU A 207 -12.58 -1.44 1.71
C GLU A 207 -11.59 -0.91 0.67
N ARG A 208 -10.89 -1.81 -0.05
CA ARG A 208 -10.01 -1.41 -1.16
C ARG A 208 -10.80 -0.68 -2.25
N SER A 209 -11.95 -1.22 -2.67
CA SER A 209 -12.79 -0.60 -3.69
C SER A 209 -13.26 0.81 -3.30
N LYS A 210 -13.53 1.03 -2.02
CA LYS A 210 -13.91 2.32 -1.45
C LYS A 210 -12.74 3.31 -1.50
N ASN A 211 -11.56 2.89 -1.05
CA ASN A 211 -10.37 3.74 -1.05
C ASN A 211 -10.00 4.20 -2.47
N VAL A 212 -9.99 3.27 -3.44
CA VAL A 212 -9.70 3.61 -4.85
C VAL A 212 -10.76 4.57 -5.41
N HIS A 213 -12.04 4.38 -5.07
CA HIS A 213 -13.11 5.28 -5.46
C HIS A 213 -12.90 6.70 -4.93
N GLU A 214 -12.57 6.84 -3.64
CA GLU A 214 -12.28 8.13 -3.01
C GLU A 214 -11.06 8.83 -3.63
N GLU A 215 -9.98 8.08 -3.90
CA GLU A 215 -8.80 8.65 -4.54
C GLU A 215 -9.07 9.09 -5.99
N LEU A 216 -9.91 8.37 -6.73
CA LEU A 216 -10.35 8.78 -8.06
C LEU A 216 -11.16 10.08 -8.00
N ILE A 217 -12.12 10.21 -7.07
CA ILE A 217 -12.85 11.47 -6.86
C ILE A 217 -11.87 12.63 -6.57
N GLN A 218 -10.88 12.40 -5.70
CA GLN A 218 -9.86 13.41 -5.41
C GLN A 218 -9.07 13.81 -6.66
N LEU A 219 -8.70 12.83 -7.50
CA LEU A 219 -8.01 13.07 -8.77
C LEU A 219 -8.88 13.86 -9.76
N GLN A 220 -10.20 13.62 -9.81
CA GLN A 220 -11.13 14.43 -10.60
C GLN A 220 -11.14 15.90 -10.12
N ASN A 221 -11.19 16.10 -8.80
CA ASN A 221 -11.16 17.44 -8.19
C ASN A 221 -9.84 18.18 -8.50
N ASP A 222 -8.70 17.50 -8.35
CA ASP A 222 -7.40 18.07 -8.67
C ASP A 222 -7.26 18.41 -10.15
N THR A 223 -7.81 17.57 -11.04
CA THR A 223 -7.85 17.82 -12.48
C THR A 223 -8.70 19.03 -12.82
N ASN A 224 -9.86 19.18 -12.18
CA ASN A 224 -10.73 20.36 -12.35
C ASN A 224 -10.06 21.65 -11.86
N LYS A 225 -9.34 21.58 -10.73
CA LYS A 225 -8.55 22.72 -10.22
C LYS A 225 -7.45 23.11 -11.19
N GLU A 226 -6.72 22.14 -11.73
CA GLU A 226 -5.66 22.41 -12.71
C GLU A 226 -6.23 22.95 -14.03
N ARG A 227 -7.42 22.51 -14.44
CA ARG A 227 -8.12 23.07 -15.60
C ARG A 227 -8.35 24.57 -15.48
N LEU A 228 -8.79 25.04 -14.31
CA LEU A 228 -9.00 26.48 -14.07
C LEU A 228 -7.67 27.24 -14.11
N ARG A 229 -6.63 26.69 -13.47
CA ARG A 229 -5.28 27.27 -13.47
C ARG A 229 -4.69 27.36 -14.88
N ALA A 230 -4.83 26.30 -15.67
CA ALA A 230 -4.40 26.25 -17.06
C ALA A 230 -5.14 27.27 -17.93
N ALA A 231 -6.46 27.40 -17.74
CA ALA A 231 -7.26 28.39 -18.46
C ALA A 231 -6.80 29.82 -18.18
N GLN A 232 -6.53 30.14 -16.92
CA GLN A 232 -5.99 31.45 -16.53
C GLN A 232 -4.59 31.68 -17.12
N ALA A 233 -3.67 30.73 -16.96
CA ALA A 233 -2.31 30.83 -17.51
C ALA A 233 -2.30 31.07 -19.03
N VAL A 234 -3.14 30.33 -19.76
CA VAL A 234 -3.29 30.49 -21.22
C VAL A 234 -3.95 31.81 -21.58
N SER A 235 -4.94 32.28 -20.81
CA SER A 235 -5.57 33.58 -21.03
C SER A 235 -4.57 34.71 -20.88
N ASP A 236 -3.86 34.76 -19.75
CA ASP A 236 -2.85 35.79 -19.46
C ASP A 236 -1.74 35.79 -20.51
N ALA A 237 -1.27 34.61 -20.94
CA ALA A 237 -0.26 34.47 -21.98
C ALA A 237 -0.76 35.01 -23.34
N ARG A 238 -2.03 34.77 -23.69
CA ARG A 238 -2.64 35.32 -24.92
C ARG A 238 -2.83 36.82 -24.86
N GLU A 239 -3.23 37.37 -23.72
CA GLU A 239 -3.34 38.82 -23.53
C GLU A 239 -2.00 39.51 -23.71
N GLN A 240 -0.94 38.90 -23.19
CA GLN A 240 0.42 39.41 -23.35
C GLN A 240 0.92 39.36 -24.80
N ILE A 241 0.65 38.27 -25.52
CA ILE A 241 0.91 38.19 -26.97
C ILE A 241 0.15 39.28 -27.72
N LYS A 242 -1.13 39.52 -27.35
CA LYS A 242 -1.96 40.56 -27.97
C LYS A 242 -1.40 41.96 -27.69
N ALA A 243 -0.97 42.24 -26.47
CA ALA A 243 -0.35 43.51 -26.09
C ALA A 243 0.96 43.75 -26.85
N TRP A 244 1.82 42.73 -26.94
CA TRP A 244 3.05 42.78 -27.72
C TRP A 244 2.78 43.06 -29.20
N ASN A 245 1.84 42.34 -29.81
CA ASN A 245 1.47 42.51 -31.22
C ASN A 245 0.90 43.92 -31.50
N GLY A 246 0.08 44.42 -30.57
CA GLY A 246 -0.43 45.79 -30.61
C GLY A 246 0.70 46.81 -30.59
N ALA A 247 1.62 46.71 -29.63
CA ALA A 247 2.75 47.62 -29.51
C ALA A 247 3.70 47.56 -30.72
N MET A 248 3.98 46.38 -31.26
CA MET A 248 4.77 46.22 -32.49
C MET A 248 4.09 46.85 -33.71
N THR A 249 2.76 46.74 -33.80
CA THR A 249 1.99 47.39 -34.86
C THR A 249 2.09 48.92 -34.75
N GLU A 250 1.99 49.46 -33.54
CA GLU A 250 2.15 50.91 -33.30
C GLU A 250 3.55 51.40 -33.67
N LEU A 251 4.60 50.68 -33.24
CA LEU A 251 5.99 51.00 -33.60
C LEU A 251 6.22 50.94 -35.11
N LYS A 252 5.65 49.95 -35.81
CA LYS A 252 5.69 49.88 -37.28
C LYS A 252 5.07 51.12 -37.93
N LEU A 253 3.89 51.55 -37.47
CA LEU A 253 3.20 52.72 -38.02
C LEU A 253 3.96 54.03 -37.71
N MET A 254 4.55 54.15 -36.53
CA MET A 254 5.36 55.31 -36.14
C MET A 254 6.68 55.37 -36.90
N GLY A 255 7.33 54.23 -37.16
CA GLY A 255 8.53 54.17 -37.98
C GLY A 255 8.28 54.64 -39.43
N ALA A 256 7.06 54.44 -39.96
CA ALA A 256 6.67 54.92 -41.28
C ALA A 256 6.57 56.46 -41.39
N VAL A 257 6.55 57.20 -40.27
CA VAL A 257 6.57 58.68 -40.30
C VAL A 257 7.85 59.21 -40.93
N GLY A 258 8.99 58.53 -40.69
CA GLY A 258 10.29 58.93 -41.25
C GLY A 258 10.31 58.93 -42.78
N GLU A 259 9.59 58.00 -43.41
CA GLU A 259 9.53 57.87 -44.87
C GLU A 259 8.48 58.78 -45.49
N ALA A 260 7.26 58.79 -44.95
CA ALA A 260 6.13 59.46 -45.58
C ALA A 260 6.18 60.98 -45.42
N ARG A 261 6.89 61.48 -44.40
CA ARG A 261 6.85 62.89 -44.00
C ARG A 261 8.22 63.42 -43.60
N GLY A 262 9.24 63.06 -44.37
CA GLY A 262 10.60 63.57 -44.20
C GLY A 262 10.66 65.10 -44.09
N ASP A 263 9.74 65.81 -44.74
CA ASP A 263 9.64 67.28 -44.70
C ASP A 263 9.17 67.83 -43.34
N GLN A 264 8.37 67.06 -42.60
CA GLN A 264 7.96 67.46 -41.24
C GLN A 264 9.13 67.42 -40.25
N LEU A 265 10.25 66.79 -40.62
CA LEU A 265 11.47 66.71 -39.82
C LEU A 265 12.44 67.86 -40.08
N ASN A 266 12.12 68.78 -41.01
CA ASN A 266 13.00 69.90 -41.38
C ASN A 266 13.35 70.81 -40.20
N GLY A 267 12.49 70.89 -39.18
CA GLY A 267 12.72 71.66 -37.95
C GLY A 267 13.66 71.01 -36.93
N LEU A 268 14.14 69.78 -37.14
CA LEU A 268 14.96 69.03 -36.17
C LEU A 268 16.47 69.23 -36.34
N GLY A 269 16.89 70.07 -37.28
CA GLY A 269 18.30 70.44 -37.50
C GLY A 269 19.20 69.23 -37.80
N GLY A 270 20.44 69.25 -37.29
CA GLY A 270 21.48 68.25 -37.58
C GLY A 270 21.18 66.82 -37.11
N SER A 271 20.11 66.59 -36.33
CA SER A 271 19.70 65.25 -35.91
C SER A 271 18.74 64.56 -36.88
N ARG A 272 18.24 65.28 -37.91
CA ARG A 272 17.20 64.80 -38.83
C ARG A 272 17.54 63.45 -39.46
N GLU A 273 18.70 63.34 -40.09
CA GLU A 273 19.10 62.12 -40.83
C GLU A 273 19.18 60.90 -39.91
N LYS A 274 19.76 61.07 -38.71
CA LYS A 274 19.85 60.00 -37.70
C LYS A 274 18.47 59.55 -37.21
N ILE A 275 17.54 60.48 -37.04
CA ILE A 275 16.15 60.16 -36.64
C ILE A 275 15.42 59.43 -37.77
N VAL A 276 15.54 59.89 -39.03
CA VAL A 276 14.92 59.22 -40.19
C VAL A 276 15.41 57.78 -40.31
N GLU A 277 16.73 57.58 -40.30
CA GLU A 277 17.32 56.24 -40.37
C GLU A 277 16.93 55.40 -39.14
N GLY A 278 16.93 56.03 -37.98
CA GLY A 278 16.29 55.61 -36.75
C GLY A 278 14.94 54.93 -36.92
N LEU A 279 13.97 55.71 -37.39
CA LEU A 279 12.58 55.33 -37.58
C LEU A 279 12.42 54.25 -38.65
N LYS A 280 13.22 54.32 -39.72
CA LYS A 280 13.26 53.29 -40.77
C LYS A 280 13.67 51.94 -40.21
N THR A 281 14.77 51.86 -39.45
CA THR A 281 15.20 50.60 -38.82
C THR A 281 14.13 50.06 -37.87
N ILE A 282 13.43 50.94 -37.12
CA ILE A 282 12.33 50.54 -36.22
C ILE A 282 11.19 49.91 -37.04
N LYS A 283 10.77 50.56 -38.13
CA LYS A 283 9.72 50.05 -39.02
C LYS A 283 10.08 48.68 -39.58
N GLU A 284 11.29 48.53 -40.10
CA GLU A 284 11.78 47.28 -40.70
C GLU A 284 11.83 46.17 -39.64
N SER A 285 12.43 46.44 -38.48
CA SER A 285 12.56 45.48 -37.38
C SER A 285 11.20 45.04 -36.83
N SER A 286 10.27 45.99 -36.62
CA SER A 286 8.90 45.66 -36.18
C SER A 286 8.13 44.91 -37.26
N THR A 287 8.33 45.21 -38.54
CA THR A 287 7.68 44.50 -39.65
C THR A 287 8.17 43.06 -39.75
N ASP A 288 9.48 42.85 -39.77
CA ASP A 288 10.10 41.51 -39.81
C ASP A 288 9.62 40.63 -38.64
N ARG A 289 9.60 41.17 -37.42
CA ARG A 289 9.07 40.44 -36.24
C ARG A 289 7.59 40.11 -36.35
N LEU A 290 6.77 41.04 -36.84
CA LEU A 290 5.34 40.81 -37.05
C LEU A 290 5.08 39.75 -38.13
N GLU A 291 5.87 39.75 -39.20
CA GLU A 291 5.77 38.75 -40.28
C GLU A 291 6.21 37.38 -39.79
N LYS A 292 7.38 37.27 -39.14
CA LYS A 292 7.81 36.02 -38.50
C LYS A 292 6.79 35.47 -37.52
N PHE A 293 6.16 36.34 -36.71
CA PHE A 293 5.12 35.93 -35.78
C PHE A 293 3.83 35.47 -36.50
N LYS A 294 3.44 36.14 -37.58
CA LYS A 294 2.30 35.71 -38.42
C LYS A 294 2.56 34.36 -39.07
N ASP A 295 3.73 34.19 -39.68
CA ASP A 295 4.17 32.94 -40.27
C ASP A 295 4.16 31.81 -39.24
N PHE A 296 4.65 32.10 -38.03
CA PHE A 296 4.57 31.16 -36.92
C PHE A 296 3.11 30.75 -36.61
N ARG A 297 2.15 31.68 -36.62
CA ARG A 297 0.72 31.38 -36.35
C ARG A 297 -0.05 30.76 -37.52
N MET A 298 0.51 30.73 -38.73
CA MET A 298 -0.15 30.11 -39.88
C MET A 298 -0.59 28.67 -39.55
N GLU A 299 -1.75 28.28 -40.09
CA GLU A 299 -2.43 27.04 -39.66
C GLU A 299 -1.56 25.80 -39.87
N ASP A 300 -0.74 25.75 -40.92
CA ASP A 300 0.17 24.63 -41.18
C ASP A 300 1.29 24.53 -40.13
N ASN A 301 1.90 25.66 -39.77
CA ASN A 301 2.90 25.71 -38.69
C ASN A 301 2.27 25.35 -37.35
N LYS A 302 1.08 25.86 -37.07
CA LYS A 302 0.30 25.52 -35.86
C LYS A 302 -0.04 24.03 -35.79
N LYS A 303 -0.42 23.39 -36.91
CA LYS A 303 -0.63 21.94 -36.97
C LYS A 303 0.65 21.18 -36.67
N ASN A 304 1.77 21.57 -37.26
CA ASN A 304 3.07 20.95 -37.02
C ASN A 304 3.49 21.07 -35.55
N ARG A 305 3.40 22.27 -34.96
CA ARG A 305 3.70 22.49 -33.53
C ARG A 305 2.84 21.64 -32.61
N LYS A 306 1.54 21.56 -32.90
CA LYS A 306 0.64 20.69 -32.13
C LYS A 306 0.98 19.22 -32.31
N GLY A 307 1.37 18.81 -33.51
CA GLY A 307 1.89 17.46 -33.77
C GLY A 307 3.13 17.14 -32.94
N ASP A 308 4.09 18.06 -32.88
CA ASP A 308 5.30 17.90 -32.07
C ASP A 308 4.98 17.88 -30.58
N ALA A 309 4.10 18.76 -30.11
CA ALA A 309 3.61 18.75 -28.74
C ALA A 309 2.91 17.42 -28.41
N VAL A 310 2.06 16.90 -29.31
CA VAL A 310 1.40 15.59 -29.12
C VAL A 310 2.43 14.48 -28.99
N LYS A 311 3.46 14.44 -29.85
CA LYS A 311 4.52 13.42 -29.78
C LYS A 311 5.28 13.49 -28.46
N GLU A 312 5.72 14.68 -28.05
CA GLU A 312 6.49 14.86 -26.81
C GLU A 312 5.64 14.53 -25.56
N ILE A 313 4.40 15.03 -25.51
CA ILE A 313 3.49 14.76 -24.40
C ILE A 313 3.18 13.27 -24.32
N ASN A 314 2.87 12.61 -25.44
CA ASN A 314 2.59 11.18 -25.43
C ASN A 314 3.82 10.37 -24.97
N ALA A 315 5.02 10.71 -25.44
CA ALA A 315 6.24 10.05 -24.98
C ALA A 315 6.44 10.22 -23.46
N THR A 316 6.28 11.45 -22.96
CA THR A 316 6.42 11.77 -21.52
C THR A 316 5.37 11.03 -20.69
N VAL A 317 4.12 10.98 -21.15
CA VAL A 317 3.02 10.28 -20.48
C VAL A 317 3.26 8.77 -20.47
N ILE A 318 3.73 8.18 -21.58
CA ILE A 318 4.04 6.74 -21.65
C ILE A 318 5.17 6.37 -20.67
N GLU A 319 6.24 7.15 -20.64
CA GLU A 319 7.37 6.93 -19.73
C GLU A 319 6.93 7.03 -18.26
N ALA A 320 6.22 8.10 -17.92
CA ALA A 320 5.74 8.31 -16.56
C ALA A 320 4.67 7.27 -16.15
N ASN A 321 3.80 6.84 -17.08
CA ASN A 321 2.82 5.78 -16.83
C ASN A 321 3.50 4.45 -16.56
N THR A 322 4.53 4.12 -17.34
CA THR A 322 5.30 2.89 -17.17
C THR A 322 5.96 2.86 -15.78
N THR A 323 6.52 3.99 -15.36
CA THR A 323 7.13 4.16 -14.04
C THR A 323 6.11 4.04 -12.91
N GLU A 324 4.99 4.75 -13.00
CA GLU A 324 3.95 4.75 -11.96
C GLU A 324 3.23 3.40 -11.87
N MET A 325 2.92 2.77 -12.99
CA MET A 325 2.35 1.41 -13.01
C MET A 325 3.33 0.39 -12.43
N GLY A 326 4.64 0.55 -12.66
CA GLY A 326 5.68 -0.26 -12.00
C GLY A 326 5.67 -0.07 -10.48
N ARG A 327 5.52 1.17 -10.00
CA ARG A 327 5.40 1.49 -8.57
C ARG A 327 4.16 0.88 -7.94
N ILE A 328 3.00 0.97 -8.61
CA ILE A 328 1.74 0.37 -8.16
C ILE A 328 1.86 -1.16 -8.13
N ALA A 329 2.43 -1.78 -9.16
CA ALA A 329 2.64 -3.23 -9.20
C ALA A 329 3.56 -3.71 -8.07
N GLU A 330 4.66 -2.99 -7.80
CA GLU A 330 5.57 -3.30 -6.71
C GLU A 330 4.91 -3.14 -5.33
N GLN A 331 4.12 -2.09 -5.15
CA GLN A 331 3.36 -1.88 -3.91
C GLN A 331 2.36 -3.03 -3.68
N ARG A 332 1.62 -3.43 -4.71
CA ARG A 332 0.70 -4.58 -4.63
C ARG A 332 1.42 -5.88 -4.30
N ARG A 333 2.59 -6.10 -4.90
CA ARG A 333 3.41 -7.29 -4.59
C ARG A 333 3.76 -7.33 -3.11
N LYS A 334 4.20 -6.21 -2.53
CA LYS A 334 4.51 -6.10 -1.10
C LYS A 334 3.28 -6.32 -0.21
N GLU A 335 2.16 -5.71 -0.55
CA GLU A 335 0.90 -5.89 0.21
C GLU A 335 0.43 -7.34 0.19
N GLU A 336 0.58 -8.02 -0.95
CA GLU A 336 0.25 -9.44 -1.10
C GLU A 336 1.22 -10.34 -0.32
N GLU A 337 2.54 -10.11 -0.44
CA GLU A 337 3.57 -10.82 0.35
C GLU A 337 3.31 -10.66 1.86
N ASP A 338 2.97 -9.45 2.31
CA ASP A 338 2.62 -9.18 3.70
C ASP A 338 1.33 -9.86 4.15
N ARG A 339 0.37 -10.06 3.23
CA ARG A 339 -0.88 -10.77 3.50
C ARG A 339 -0.63 -12.27 3.62
N VAL A 340 0.12 -12.86 2.69
CA VAL A 340 0.51 -14.28 2.72
C VAL A 340 1.30 -14.56 3.99
N ARG A 341 2.31 -13.74 4.31
CA ARG A 341 3.10 -13.88 5.53
C ARG A 341 2.26 -13.85 6.81
N ARG A 342 1.27 -12.95 6.90
CA ARG A 342 0.36 -12.88 8.06
C ARG A 342 -0.53 -14.14 8.16
N ALA A 343 -1.07 -14.60 7.05
CA ALA A 343 -1.89 -15.81 7.01
C ALA A 343 -1.07 -17.06 7.40
N GLU A 344 0.17 -17.18 6.91
CA GLU A 344 1.08 -18.28 7.29
C GLU A 344 1.45 -18.23 8.77
N GLU A 345 1.71 -17.04 9.33
CA GLU A 345 2.01 -16.88 10.75
C GLU A 345 0.82 -17.24 11.64
N GLU A 346 -0.39 -16.81 11.27
CA GLU A 346 -1.62 -17.17 11.98
C GLU A 346 -1.89 -18.67 11.91
N ALA A 347 -1.72 -19.30 10.75
CA ALA A 347 -1.84 -20.74 10.59
C ALA A 347 -0.80 -21.50 11.44
N ARG A 348 0.45 -21.01 11.49
CA ARG A 348 1.51 -21.58 12.32
C ARG A 348 1.16 -21.49 13.81
N ARG A 349 0.75 -20.32 14.29
CA ARG A 349 0.33 -20.12 15.69
C ARG A 349 -0.86 -21.01 16.05
N GLY A 350 -1.84 -21.14 15.16
CA GLY A 350 -2.99 -22.02 15.36
C GLY A 350 -2.60 -23.50 15.42
N ALA A 351 -1.65 -23.94 14.59
CA ALA A 351 -1.12 -25.30 14.62
C ALA A 351 -0.29 -25.57 15.90
N GLU A 352 0.58 -24.63 16.29
CA GLU A 352 1.37 -24.70 17.53
C GLU A 352 0.46 -24.76 18.77
N GLU A 353 -0.61 -23.96 18.83
CA GLU A 353 -1.54 -23.97 19.96
C GLU A 353 -2.32 -25.29 20.05
N LYS A 354 -2.78 -25.83 18.91
CA LYS A 354 -3.42 -27.15 18.87
C LYS A 354 -2.45 -28.26 19.30
N ALA A 355 -1.20 -28.22 18.84
CA ALA A 355 -0.18 -29.17 19.24
C ALA A 355 0.12 -29.09 20.74
N ARG A 356 0.20 -27.87 21.30
CA ARG A 356 0.40 -27.65 22.74
C ARG A 356 -0.76 -28.23 23.56
N LYS A 357 -2.01 -27.99 23.15
CA LYS A 357 -3.21 -28.55 23.81
C LYS A 357 -3.21 -30.08 23.78
N ALA A 358 -2.90 -30.68 22.62
CA ALA A 358 -2.79 -32.13 22.49
C ALA A 358 -1.67 -32.72 23.37
N GLN A 359 -0.51 -32.05 23.44
CA GLN A 359 0.60 -32.48 24.30
C GLN A 359 0.25 -32.39 25.79
N GLU A 360 -0.41 -31.32 26.20
CA GLU A 360 -0.86 -31.13 27.58
C GLU A 360 -1.90 -32.19 27.99
N GLU A 361 -2.84 -32.50 27.09
CA GLU A 361 -3.83 -33.56 27.29
C GLU A 361 -3.17 -34.94 27.40
N ALA A 362 -2.24 -35.27 26.48
CA ALA A 362 -1.47 -36.51 26.54
C ALA A 362 -0.66 -36.63 27.84
N ARG A 363 -0.08 -35.53 28.33
CA ARG A 363 0.64 -35.49 29.61
C ARG A 363 -0.30 -35.72 30.80
N ARG A 364 -1.51 -35.15 30.77
CA ARG A 364 -2.54 -35.39 31.80
C ARG A 364 -2.96 -36.86 31.85
N VAL A 365 -3.25 -37.46 30.70
CA VAL A 365 -3.63 -38.89 30.60
C VAL A 365 -2.51 -39.78 31.13
N ALA A 366 -1.26 -39.55 30.69
CA ALA A 366 -0.11 -40.33 31.15
C ALA A 366 0.15 -40.17 32.66
N GLN A 367 -0.07 -38.99 33.24
CA GLN A 367 0.06 -38.76 34.67
C GLN A 367 -1.05 -39.48 35.46
N GLU A 368 -2.29 -39.44 34.97
CA GLU A 368 -3.43 -40.13 35.59
C GLU A 368 -3.24 -41.65 35.56
N GLU A 369 -2.77 -42.22 34.44
CA GLU A 369 -2.45 -43.65 34.36
C GLU A 369 -1.33 -44.05 35.33
N ARG A 370 -0.27 -43.26 35.43
CA ARG A 370 0.79 -43.51 36.43
C ARG A 370 0.27 -43.46 37.86
N GLN A 371 -0.63 -42.53 38.17
CA GLN A 371 -1.26 -42.47 39.50
C GLN A 371 -2.15 -43.69 39.76
N LYS A 372 -2.93 -44.13 38.77
CA LYS A 372 -3.75 -45.35 38.87
C LYS A 372 -2.91 -46.60 39.07
N GLN A 373 -1.81 -46.74 38.32
CA GLN A 373 -0.87 -47.86 38.48
C GLN A 373 -0.20 -47.85 39.85
N ALA A 374 0.32 -46.70 40.29
CA ALA A 374 0.94 -46.57 41.61
C ALA A 374 -0.06 -46.84 42.75
N ALA A 375 -1.32 -46.39 42.63
CA ALA A 375 -2.36 -46.69 43.60
C ALA A 375 -2.71 -48.19 43.64
N ALA A 376 -2.81 -48.84 42.48
CA ALA A 376 -3.07 -50.28 42.38
C ALA A 376 -1.92 -51.11 42.96
N GLU A 377 -0.66 -50.74 42.70
CA GLU A 377 0.50 -51.39 43.31
C GLU A 377 0.56 -51.18 44.82
N ALA A 378 0.30 -49.96 45.31
CA ALA A 378 0.24 -49.67 46.74
C ALA A 378 -0.87 -50.47 47.45
N GLN A 379 -2.01 -50.67 46.79
CA GLN A 379 -3.09 -51.48 47.32
C GLN A 379 -2.71 -52.97 47.35
N ARG A 380 -2.12 -53.50 46.28
CA ARG A 380 -1.61 -54.88 46.24
C ARG A 380 -0.54 -55.13 47.31
N ALA A 381 0.37 -54.18 47.52
CA ALA A 381 1.38 -54.27 48.57
C ALA A 381 0.76 -54.31 49.98
N LYS A 382 -0.29 -53.50 50.22
CA LYS A 382 -1.05 -53.54 51.49
C LYS A 382 -1.78 -54.88 51.68
N GLU A 383 -2.47 -55.38 50.65
CA GLU A 383 -3.16 -56.67 50.69
C GLU A 383 -2.18 -57.83 50.91
N GLU A 384 -1.02 -57.80 50.25
CA GLU A 384 0.02 -58.82 50.45
C GLU A 384 0.62 -58.75 51.87
N GLN A 385 0.86 -57.55 52.39
CA GLN A 385 1.36 -57.38 53.76
C GLN A 385 0.32 -57.86 54.79
N GLU A 386 -0.97 -57.63 54.54
CA GLU A 386 -2.05 -58.12 55.39
C GLU A 386 -2.20 -59.65 55.30
N ARG A 387 -2.05 -60.23 54.10
CA ARG A 387 -2.02 -61.69 53.91
C ARG A 387 -0.86 -62.33 54.66
N ARG A 388 0.34 -61.76 54.57
CA ARG A 388 1.53 -62.23 55.31
C ARG A 388 1.31 -62.14 56.83
N LYS A 389 0.71 -61.05 57.33
CA LYS A 389 0.35 -60.93 58.76
C LYS A 389 -0.64 -62.01 59.19
N ARG A 390 -1.67 -62.31 58.39
CA ARG A 390 -2.65 -63.38 58.68
C ARG A 390 -2.02 -64.77 58.61
N GLU A 391 -1.16 -65.03 57.63
CA GLU A 391 -0.42 -66.30 57.52
C GLU A 391 0.55 -66.50 58.69
N GLU A 392 1.28 -65.46 59.11
CA GLU A 392 2.19 -65.50 60.25
C GLU A 392 1.43 -65.69 61.58
N GLN A 393 0.29 -65.00 61.74
CA GLN A 393 -0.56 -65.14 62.91
C GLN A 393 -1.19 -66.55 62.99
N ALA A 394 -1.67 -67.10 61.88
CA ALA A 394 -2.16 -68.48 61.82
C ALA A 394 -1.05 -69.50 62.10
N LYS A 395 0.20 -69.22 61.71
CA LYS A 395 1.36 -70.08 62.02
C LYS A 395 1.72 -70.02 63.50
N ARG A 396 1.69 -68.83 64.12
CA ARG A 396 1.89 -68.64 65.56
C ARG A 396 0.79 -69.31 66.38
N GLU A 397 -0.47 -69.22 65.95
CA GLU A 397 -1.59 -69.91 66.61
C GLU A 397 -1.43 -71.43 66.53
N LYS A 398 -0.99 -71.97 65.40
CA LYS A 398 -0.67 -73.40 65.26
C LYS A 398 0.53 -73.83 66.11
N GLU A 399 1.59 -73.02 66.19
CA GLU A 399 2.72 -73.29 67.07
C GLU A 399 2.35 -73.18 68.56
N GLU A 400 1.50 -72.23 68.92
CA GLU A 400 1.02 -72.06 70.30
C GLU A 400 0.06 -73.19 70.68
N GLN A 401 -0.80 -73.66 69.77
CA GLN A 401 -1.61 -74.87 69.98
C GLN A 401 -0.72 -76.11 70.09
N ALA A 402 0.29 -76.29 69.24
CA ALA A 402 1.24 -77.39 69.35
C ALA A 402 2.07 -77.33 70.65
N LYS A 403 2.39 -76.13 71.13
CA LYS A 403 3.07 -75.94 72.43
C LYS A 403 2.14 -76.22 73.60
N LYS A 404 0.88 -75.79 73.55
CA LYS A 404 -0.14 -76.11 74.56
C LYS A 404 -0.44 -77.60 74.59
N GLU A 405 -0.52 -78.28 73.45
CA GLU A 405 -0.67 -79.74 73.40
C GLU A 405 0.56 -80.46 73.96
N ARG A 406 1.78 -79.95 73.74
CA ARG A 406 3.01 -80.49 74.36
C ARG A 406 3.09 -80.22 75.86
N GLU A 407 2.66 -79.05 76.33
CA GLU A 407 2.57 -78.72 77.77
C GLU A 407 1.44 -79.49 78.46
N GLU A 408 0.31 -79.71 77.80
CA GLU A 408 -0.79 -80.50 78.33
C GLU A 408 -0.44 -81.99 78.37
N LYS A 409 0.28 -82.50 77.36
CA LYS A 409 0.83 -83.86 77.39
C LYS A 409 1.90 -84.02 78.48
N ALA A 410 2.79 -83.03 78.66
CA ALA A 410 3.74 -83.02 79.77
C ALA A 410 3.07 -82.91 81.15
N LYS A 411 1.93 -82.20 81.26
CA LYS A 411 1.10 -82.19 82.48
C LYS A 411 0.41 -83.51 82.74
N ARG A 412 -0.12 -84.19 81.71
CA ARG A 412 -0.73 -85.52 81.86
C ARG A 412 0.30 -86.57 82.27
N ASP A 413 1.51 -86.51 81.71
CA ASP A 413 2.60 -87.40 82.08
C ASP A 413 3.09 -87.13 83.52
N ALA A 414 3.16 -85.86 83.95
CA ALA A 414 3.48 -85.49 85.33
C ALA A 414 2.34 -85.81 86.34
N GLU A 415 1.07 -85.79 85.90
CA GLU A 415 -0.10 -86.14 86.74
C GLU A 415 -0.27 -87.66 86.88
N GLU A 416 0.11 -88.45 85.87
CA GLU A 416 0.15 -89.91 85.94
C GLU A 416 1.31 -90.41 86.83
N GLU A 417 2.47 -89.74 86.80
CA GLU A 417 3.60 -90.02 87.69
C GLU A 417 3.31 -89.59 89.15
N SER A 418 2.54 -88.51 89.34
CA SER A 418 2.05 -88.08 90.67
C SER A 418 1.02 -89.05 91.27
N LYS A 419 0.17 -89.69 90.45
CA LYS A 419 -0.76 -90.74 90.91
C LYS A 419 -0.04 -92.01 91.38
N ARG A 420 1.06 -92.42 90.72
CA ARG A 420 1.85 -93.60 91.13
C ARG A 420 2.63 -93.38 92.44
N ILE A 421 3.06 -92.15 92.71
CA ILE A 421 3.74 -91.78 93.97
C ILE A 421 2.74 -91.55 95.13
N ALA A 422 1.49 -91.16 94.82
CA ALA A 422 0.43 -90.97 95.80
C ALA A 422 -0.21 -92.28 96.31
N GLU A 423 -0.18 -93.36 95.51
CA GLU A 423 -0.72 -94.68 95.91
C GLU A 423 0.24 -95.46 96.84
N GLU A 424 1.55 -95.22 96.73
CA GLU A 424 2.58 -95.89 97.56
C GLU A 424 2.83 -95.22 98.93
N LYS A 425 2.54 -93.91 99.05
CA LYS A 425 2.75 -93.14 100.30
C LYS A 425 1.50 -92.97 101.17
N ALA A 426 0.36 -93.55 100.80
CA ALA A 426 -0.90 -93.48 101.55
C ALA A 426 -1.16 -94.67 102.51
N LYS A 427 -0.21 -95.62 102.66
CA LYS A 427 -0.25 -96.67 103.70
C LYS A 427 0.49 -96.32 104.99
N ASN A 428 1.25 -95.22 105.04
CA ASN A 428 2.01 -94.85 106.24
C ASN A 428 1.74 -93.39 106.63
N ALA A 429 1.17 -93.25 107.82
CA ALA A 429 1.19 -92.05 108.67
C ALA A 429 0.25 -90.89 108.29
N ALA A 430 -1.02 -91.10 108.63
CA ALA A 430 -1.83 -90.07 109.25
C ALA A 430 -1.07 -89.38 110.41
N LYS A 431 -0.84 -88.06 110.33
CA LYS A 431 -1.18 -87.03 111.35
C LYS A 431 -0.50 -85.67 111.09
N LYS A 432 -1.36 -84.63 111.04
CA LYS A 432 -1.15 -83.16 111.20
C LYS A 432 -0.81 -82.38 109.91
N LYS A 433 -1.81 -81.84 109.19
CA LYS A 433 -2.49 -80.51 109.32
C LYS A 433 -1.52 -79.33 109.13
N LYS A 434 -1.51 -78.71 107.93
CA LYS A 434 -2.37 -77.57 107.44
C LYS A 434 -1.83 -76.22 107.91
N ASP A 435 -1.76 -75.13 107.15
CA ASP A 435 -1.94 -74.75 105.73
C ASP A 435 -1.14 -73.40 105.65
N GLY A 436 -0.43 -73.06 104.56
CA GLY A 436 -0.95 -72.20 103.48
C GLY A 436 -1.15 -70.74 103.95
N ALA A 437 -0.71 -69.68 103.28
CA ALA A 437 -0.37 -69.51 101.88
C ALA A 437 0.22 -68.09 101.65
N VAL A 438 1.13 -68.02 100.66
CA VAL A 438 1.25 -67.01 99.59
C VAL A 438 1.44 -65.52 99.96
N THR A 439 2.66 -65.07 99.67
CA THR A 439 3.13 -63.70 99.48
C THR A 439 2.49 -62.97 98.28
N PRO A 440 2.65 -61.64 98.22
CA PRO A 440 1.79 -60.71 97.51
C PRO A 440 2.42 -60.17 96.22
N PHE A 441 1.69 -59.23 95.61
CA PHE A 441 2.23 -58.02 94.97
C PHE A 441 2.94 -58.19 93.61
N LEU A 442 2.55 -57.46 92.56
CA LEU A 442 2.73 -56.02 92.31
C LEU A 442 4.00 -55.78 91.50
N MET A 443 3.94 -54.73 90.67
CA MET A 443 5.07 -54.02 90.07
C MET A 443 5.70 -54.72 88.85
N HIS A 444 6.22 -54.06 87.82
CA HIS A 444 6.45 -52.68 87.44
C HIS A 444 6.20 -52.67 85.90
N GLY A 445 5.88 -51.57 85.20
CA GLY A 445 6.85 -50.54 84.78
C GLY A 445 8.13 -51.12 84.14
N PRO A 446 8.94 -50.34 83.39
CA PRO A 446 8.67 -49.03 82.83
C PRO A 446 9.46 -48.75 81.51
N LEU A 447 9.48 -47.47 81.10
CA LEU A 447 10.67 -46.75 80.63
C LEU A 447 11.35 -47.13 79.29
N PHE A 448 11.43 -46.10 78.44
CA PHE A 448 12.67 -45.52 77.87
C PHE A 448 13.16 -45.89 76.45
N LEU A 449 13.52 -44.79 75.76
CA LEU A 449 14.60 -44.55 74.80
C LEU A 449 14.32 -44.84 73.31
N LEU A 450 14.28 -43.87 72.37
CA LEU A 450 15.26 -42.82 71.97
C LEU A 450 16.31 -43.36 70.98
N LEU A 451 16.27 -42.88 69.72
CA LEU A 451 17.38 -42.60 68.77
C LEU A 451 16.76 -42.29 67.39
N MET A 452 16.75 -41.05 66.89
CA MET A 452 17.81 -40.30 66.18
C MET A 452 17.96 -40.65 64.69
N CYS A 453 18.47 -39.65 63.95
CA CYS A 453 18.90 -39.58 62.54
C CYS A 453 17.85 -38.97 61.59
N VAL A 454 17.83 -37.65 61.31
CA VAL A 454 18.86 -36.74 60.73
C VAL A 454 19.13 -37.01 59.25
N LEU A 455 19.32 -35.91 58.50
CA LEU A 455 19.66 -35.73 57.06
C LEU A 455 18.44 -35.78 56.13
N GLY A 456 18.03 -34.72 55.41
CA GLY A 456 18.75 -33.70 54.63
C GLY A 456 18.07 -33.71 53.24
N CYS A 457 17.83 -32.68 52.43
CA CYS A 457 18.41 -31.35 52.21
C CYS A 457 17.32 -30.51 51.50
N THR A 458 16.99 -29.29 51.93
CA THR A 458 17.40 -28.01 51.31
C THR A 458 18.05 -28.08 49.92
N LEU A 459 17.42 -27.46 48.93
CA LEU A 459 17.96 -26.65 47.80
C LEU A 459 16.84 -26.60 46.72
N VAL A 460 16.54 -25.53 45.98
CA VAL A 460 16.95 -24.12 45.90
C VAL A 460 16.06 -23.52 44.79
N CYS A 461 15.71 -22.24 44.91
CA CYS A 461 15.23 -21.31 43.88
C CYS A 461 13.96 -21.63 43.08
#